data_AF-A0A316V7Z7-F1
#
_entry.id   AF-A0A316V7Z7-F1
#
_cell.length_a   1.000
_cell.length_b   1.000
_cell.length_c   1.000
_cell.angle_alpha   90.00
_cell.angle_beta   90.00
_cell.angle_gamma   90.00
#
_symmetry.space_group_name_H-M   'P 1'
#
loop_
_entity.id
_entity.type
_entity.pdbx_description
1 polymer ?
#
loop_
_entity_poly.entity_id
_entity_poly.type
_entity_poly.pdbx_seq_one_letter_code
_entity_poly.pdbx_strand_id
1 'polypeptide(L)'
;MGRGAETDIDLKAKIITQVTIDNGKYLNAAKKFGVTPSRVRSVWRAYQKTGSIFPAERSGRPLERTARSDRALIKLAKKNRTLSANQLSKLFIQENKGIKGYGRKNVEEILHGAGFKFTVCSKSFVQALQSK
;
A
#
# COMPACT_ATOMS: atom_id res chain seq x y z
N MET A 1 16.26 -0.57 11.41
CA MET A 1 16.92 -0.17 10.14
C MET A 1 17.12 -1.41 9.29
N GLY A 2 16.42 -1.53 8.16
CA GLY A 2 16.60 -2.66 7.25
C GLY A 2 17.98 -2.58 6.61
N ARG A 3 18.81 -3.62 6.76
CA ARG A 3 20.11 -3.72 6.09
C ARG A 3 19.87 -4.04 4.62
N GLY A 4 19.62 -3.00 3.82
CA GLY A 4 19.16 -3.10 2.45
C GLY A 4 20.29 -3.26 1.43
N ALA A 5 20.40 -4.46 0.88
CA ALA A 5 20.53 -4.67 -0.57
C ALA A 5 19.74 -5.95 -0.86
N GLU A 6 18.80 -5.87 -1.79
CA GLU A 6 18.04 -7.04 -2.23
C GLU A 6 19.04 -8.00 -2.88
N THR A 7 19.28 -9.16 -2.27
CA THR A 7 20.23 -10.09 -2.85
C THR A 7 19.67 -10.62 -4.14
N ASP A 8 20.53 -10.63 -5.13
CA ASP A 8 20.37 -11.31 -6.40
C ASP A 8 19.68 -12.68 -6.21
N ILE A 9 18.63 -12.90 -6.99
CA ILE A 9 17.80 -14.11 -6.93
C ILE A 9 18.67 -15.33 -7.25
N ASP A 10 19.62 -15.17 -8.17
CA ASP A 10 20.51 -16.24 -8.59
C ASP A 10 21.46 -16.66 -7.46
N LEU A 11 21.96 -15.68 -6.68
CA LEU A 11 22.77 -15.97 -5.51
C LEU A 11 22.00 -16.77 -4.45
N LYS A 12 20.73 -16.44 -4.21
CA LYS A 12 19.88 -17.22 -3.29
C LYS A 12 19.69 -18.65 -3.79
N ALA A 13 19.41 -18.84 -5.08
CA ALA A 13 19.25 -20.16 -5.68
C ALA A 13 20.52 -21.00 -5.52
N LYS A 14 21.70 -20.43 -5.85
CA LYS A 14 23.01 -21.09 -5.68
C LYS A 14 23.28 -21.49 -4.23
N ILE A 15 22.96 -20.61 -3.27
CA ILE A 15 23.09 -20.91 -1.84
C ILE A 15 22.19 -22.08 -1.44
N ILE A 16 20.92 -22.09 -1.86
CA ILE A 16 19.97 -23.16 -1.54
C ILE A 16 20.46 -24.49 -2.10
N THR A 17 20.84 -24.55 -3.38
CA THR A 17 21.39 -25.76 -4.00
C THR A 17 22.62 -26.27 -3.26
N GLN A 18 23.55 -25.39 -2.90
CA GLN A 18 24.77 -25.78 -2.18
C GLN A 18 24.48 -26.29 -0.77
N VAL A 19 23.57 -25.64 -0.03
CA VAL A 19 23.17 -26.07 1.32
C VAL A 19 22.49 -27.44 1.28
N THR A 20 21.69 -27.71 0.24
CA THR A 20 21.07 -29.04 0.02
C THR A 20 22.13 -30.11 -0.24
N ILE A 21 23.11 -29.84 -1.12
CA ILE A 21 24.21 -30.77 -1.42
C ILE A 21 25.07 -31.04 -0.17
N ASP A 22 25.37 -30.01 0.61
CA ASP A 22 26.23 -30.09 1.78
C ASP A 22 25.53 -30.65 3.04
N ASN A 23 24.28 -31.14 2.90
CA ASN A 23 23.44 -31.64 3.99
C ASN A 23 23.35 -30.64 5.18
N GLY A 24 23.15 -29.35 4.89
CA GLY A 24 22.97 -28.31 5.90
C GLY A 24 24.25 -27.65 6.43
N LYS A 25 25.43 -27.91 5.86
CA LYS A 25 26.69 -27.23 6.28
C LYS A 25 26.80 -25.80 5.72
N TYR A 26 26.21 -24.83 6.42
CA TYR A 26 26.15 -23.42 5.99
C TYR A 26 27.51 -22.73 5.80
N LEU A 27 28.56 -23.17 6.49
CA LEU A 27 29.90 -22.58 6.40
C LEU A 27 30.54 -22.78 5.02
N ASN A 28 30.26 -23.90 4.36
CA ASN A 28 30.81 -24.21 3.05
C ASN A 28 30.21 -23.27 1.98
N ALA A 29 28.87 -23.13 2.00
CA ALA A 29 28.18 -22.17 1.14
C ALA A 29 28.62 -20.72 1.43
N ALA A 30 28.81 -20.35 2.69
CA ALA A 30 29.27 -19.02 3.08
C ALA A 30 30.65 -18.69 2.49
N LYS A 31 31.62 -19.61 2.63
CA LYS A 31 32.96 -19.47 2.06
C LYS A 31 32.93 -19.43 0.53
N LYS A 32 32.17 -20.33 -0.09
CA LYS A 32 32.09 -20.46 -1.55
C LYS A 32 31.53 -19.23 -2.25
N PHE A 33 30.53 -18.58 -1.65
CA PHE A 33 29.84 -17.43 -2.25
C PHE A 33 30.22 -16.09 -1.63
N GLY A 34 31.22 -16.05 -0.72
CA GLY A 34 31.67 -14.82 -0.08
C GLY A 34 30.60 -14.12 0.78
N VAL A 35 29.61 -14.87 1.28
CA VAL A 35 28.49 -14.34 2.08
C VAL A 35 28.66 -14.71 3.54
N THR A 36 28.08 -13.91 4.44
CA THR A 36 28.11 -14.23 5.88
C THR A 36 27.30 -15.49 6.19
N PRO A 37 27.73 -16.36 7.13
CA PRO A 37 26.96 -17.55 7.52
C PRO A 37 25.55 -17.24 8.06
N SER A 38 25.35 -16.04 8.63
CA SER A 38 24.03 -15.55 9.05
C SER A 38 23.12 -15.33 7.83
N ARG A 39 23.67 -14.81 6.72
CA ARG A 39 22.92 -14.64 5.48
C ARG A 39 22.47 -15.98 4.90
N VAL A 40 23.37 -16.95 4.83
CA VAL A 40 23.06 -18.33 4.36
C VAL A 40 21.92 -18.93 5.19
N ARG A 41 22.02 -18.86 6.53
CA ARG A 41 20.96 -19.34 7.44
C ARG A 41 19.63 -18.63 7.22
N SER A 42 19.64 -17.31 7.03
CA SER A 42 18.41 -16.54 6.78
C SER A 42 17.74 -16.95 5.47
N VAL A 43 18.52 -17.17 4.40
CA VAL A 43 17.99 -17.61 3.10
C VAL A 43 17.41 -19.02 3.20
N TRP A 44 18.16 -19.96 3.80
CA TRP A 44 17.71 -21.33 3.99
C TRP A 44 16.43 -21.43 4.82
N ARG A 45 16.36 -20.70 5.95
CA ARG A 45 15.14 -20.66 6.78
C ARG A 45 13.93 -20.06 6.05
N ALA A 46 14.15 -19.03 5.25
CA ALA A 46 13.08 -18.45 4.44
C ALA A 46 12.56 -19.49 3.43
N TYR A 47 13.47 -20.17 2.72
CA TYR A 47 13.13 -21.22 1.77
C TYR A 47 12.40 -22.40 2.43
N GLN A 48 12.85 -22.88 3.59
CA GLN A 48 12.14 -23.93 4.33
C GLN A 48 10.72 -23.52 4.74
N LYS A 49 10.50 -22.23 5.04
CA LYS A 49 9.19 -21.72 5.47
C LYS A 49 8.22 -21.54 4.31
N THR A 50 8.70 -21.01 3.17
CA THR A 50 7.82 -20.59 2.06
C THR A 50 7.94 -21.46 0.82
N GLY A 51 8.98 -22.29 0.71
CA GLY A 51 9.35 -23.02 -0.51
C GLY A 51 9.80 -22.10 -1.65
N SER A 52 9.91 -20.79 -1.42
CA SER A 52 10.13 -19.80 -2.47
C SER A 52 11.43 -19.05 -2.27
N ILE A 53 12.09 -18.78 -3.40
CA ILE A 53 13.32 -17.98 -3.50
C ILE A 53 12.97 -16.49 -3.65
N PHE A 54 11.75 -16.22 -4.14
CA PHE A 54 11.22 -14.89 -4.34
C PHE A 54 10.93 -14.20 -3.00
N PRO A 55 11.18 -12.89 -2.91
CA PRO A 55 10.76 -12.14 -1.74
C PRO A 55 9.24 -12.26 -1.57
N ALA A 56 8.80 -12.45 -0.33
CA ALA A 56 7.38 -12.38 -0.02
C ALA A 56 6.87 -10.95 -0.27
N GLU A 57 5.66 -10.84 -0.79
CA GLU A 57 4.96 -9.55 -0.84
C GLU A 57 4.86 -8.99 0.57
N ARG A 58 5.34 -7.76 0.76
CA ARG A 58 5.23 -7.08 2.04
C ARG A 58 3.84 -6.48 2.12
N SER A 59 3.05 -6.88 3.11
CA SER A 59 1.86 -6.12 3.46
C SER A 59 2.31 -4.74 3.94
N GLY A 60 1.85 -3.70 3.24
CA GLY A 60 2.08 -2.32 3.64
C GLY A 60 1.36 -1.99 4.95
N ARG A 61 1.57 -0.77 5.46
CA ARG A 61 0.79 -0.26 6.58
C ARG A 61 -0.70 -0.24 6.18
N PRO A 62 -1.61 -0.81 6.98
CA PRO A 62 -3.04 -0.70 6.71
C PRO A 62 -3.43 0.76 6.56
N LEU A 63 -4.12 1.08 5.47
CA LEU A 63 -4.67 2.41 5.26
C LEU A 63 -5.79 2.63 6.27
N GLU A 64 -5.89 3.86 6.81
CA GLU A 64 -7.02 4.25 7.67
C GLU A 64 -8.35 4.25 6.90
N ARG A 65 -8.28 4.28 5.57
CA ARG A 65 -9.42 4.29 4.66
C ARG A 65 -9.90 2.86 4.40
N THR A 66 -11.21 2.65 4.40
CA THR A 66 -11.81 1.36 4.04
C THR A 66 -12.56 1.45 2.72
N ALA A 67 -12.59 0.36 1.95
CA ALA A 67 -13.35 0.29 0.70
C ALA A 67 -14.87 0.51 0.90
N ARG A 68 -15.39 0.29 2.11
CA ARG A 68 -16.79 0.60 2.46
C ARG A 68 -17.01 2.11 2.52
N SER A 69 -16.15 2.81 3.25
CA SER A 69 -16.23 4.26 3.40
C SER A 69 -15.99 4.99 2.07
N ASP A 70 -15.07 4.49 1.23
CA ASP A 70 -14.82 5.05 -0.11
C ASP A 70 -16.06 4.90 -1.02
N ARG A 71 -16.73 3.75 -0.99
CA ARG A 71 -18.00 3.54 -1.73
C ARG A 71 -19.12 4.46 -1.24
N ALA A 72 -19.21 4.71 0.06
CA ALA A 72 -20.20 5.63 0.63
C ALA A 72 -19.94 7.07 0.18
N LEU A 73 -18.67 7.51 0.18
CA LEU A 73 -18.28 8.82 -0.34
C LEU A 73 -18.61 8.98 -1.83
N ILE A 74 -18.33 7.97 -2.65
CA ILE A 74 -18.68 8.00 -4.08
C ILE A 74 -20.19 8.13 -4.28
N LYS A 75 -21.00 7.40 -3.50
CA LYS A 75 -22.48 7.53 -3.55
C LYS A 75 -22.92 8.94 -3.17
N LEU A 76 -22.30 9.54 -2.15
CA LEU A 76 -22.58 10.91 -1.73
C LEU A 76 -22.22 11.94 -2.82
N ALA A 77 -21.06 11.77 -3.45
CA ALA A 77 -20.62 12.63 -4.56
C ALA A 77 -21.51 12.49 -5.81
N LYS A 78 -22.04 11.29 -6.09
CA LYS A 78 -23.01 11.08 -7.18
C LYS A 78 -24.31 11.85 -6.96
N LYS A 79 -24.77 11.96 -5.70
CA LYS A 79 -25.95 12.75 -5.32
C LYS A 79 -25.67 14.24 -5.37
N ASN A 80 -24.48 14.67 -4.99
CA ASN A 80 -24.11 16.07 -4.81
C ASN A 80 -22.98 16.50 -5.76
N ARG A 81 -23.25 16.45 -7.07
CA ARG A 81 -22.24 16.65 -8.14
C ARG A 81 -21.58 18.04 -8.17
N THR A 82 -22.22 19.05 -7.59
CA THR A 82 -21.76 20.45 -7.58
C THR A 82 -20.92 20.81 -6.36
N LEU A 83 -20.83 19.92 -5.36
CA LEU A 83 -20.10 20.20 -4.13
C LEU A 83 -18.60 20.01 -4.32
N SER A 84 -17.81 20.91 -3.76
CA SER A 84 -16.35 20.75 -3.70
C SER A 84 -15.94 19.59 -2.79
N ALA A 85 -14.72 19.06 -2.98
CA ALA A 85 -14.16 18.01 -2.13
C ALA A 85 -14.17 18.36 -0.62
N ASN A 86 -13.96 19.64 -0.27
CA ASN A 86 -14.05 20.11 1.11
C ASN A 86 -15.48 20.05 1.67
N GLN A 87 -16.48 20.41 0.85
CA GLN A 87 -17.89 20.34 1.26
C GLN A 87 -18.34 18.89 1.37
N LEU A 88 -17.94 18.03 0.43
CA LEU A 88 -18.22 16.58 0.47
C LEU A 88 -17.60 15.92 1.71
N SER A 89 -16.39 16.32 2.10
CA SER A 89 -15.76 15.85 3.34
C SER A 89 -16.60 16.20 4.57
N LYS A 90 -17.03 17.46 4.70
CA LYS A 90 -17.88 17.91 5.82
C LYS A 90 -19.22 17.18 5.85
N LEU A 91 -19.87 17.07 4.68
CA LEU A 91 -21.14 16.37 4.53
C LEU A 91 -21.00 14.88 4.89
N PHE A 92 -19.91 14.25 4.49
CA PHE A 92 -19.63 12.85 4.83
C PHE A 92 -19.50 12.64 6.34
N ILE A 93 -18.81 13.53 7.06
CA ILE A 93 -18.69 13.49 8.52
C ILE A 93 -20.06 13.68 9.19
N GLN A 94 -20.90 14.56 8.65
CA GLN A 94 -22.24 14.83 9.18
C GLN A 94 -23.18 13.62 9.04
N GLU A 95 -23.18 12.98 7.87
CA GLU A 95 -24.03 11.81 7.59
C GLU A 95 -23.52 10.52 8.27
N ASN A 96 -22.20 10.37 8.42
CA ASN A 96 -21.58 9.16 8.94
C ASN A 96 -20.93 9.41 10.31
N LYS A 97 -21.77 9.68 11.32
CA LYS A 97 -21.31 9.84 12.70
C LYS A 97 -20.60 8.57 13.18
N GLY A 98 -19.36 8.71 13.65
CA GLY A 98 -18.53 7.61 14.15
C GLY A 98 -17.47 7.07 13.18
N ILE A 99 -17.44 7.53 11.92
CA ILE A 99 -16.35 7.23 10.97
C ILE A 99 -15.36 8.39 10.96
N LYS A 100 -14.05 8.09 11.00
CA LYS A 100 -13.01 9.12 10.84
C LYS A 100 -13.19 9.82 9.50
N GLY A 101 -13.34 11.15 9.55
CA GLY A 101 -13.53 11.97 8.35
C GLY A 101 -12.34 11.91 7.39
N TYR A 102 -12.63 12.15 6.11
CA TYR A 102 -11.58 12.20 5.09
C TYR A 102 -11.05 13.62 4.90
N GLY A 103 -9.73 13.77 4.88
CA GLY A 103 -9.10 15.00 4.43
C GLY A 103 -9.38 15.27 2.95
N ARG A 104 -9.29 16.54 2.55
CA ARG A 104 -9.55 17.00 1.18
C ARG A 104 -8.85 16.15 0.11
N LYS A 105 -7.55 15.90 0.28
CA LYS A 105 -6.72 15.14 -0.67
C LYS A 105 -7.21 13.71 -0.86
N ASN A 106 -7.58 13.04 0.23
CA ASN A 106 -8.13 11.69 0.17
C ASN A 106 -9.46 11.68 -0.60
N VAL A 107 -10.31 12.68 -0.40
CA VAL A 107 -11.57 12.82 -1.16
C VAL A 107 -11.28 13.01 -2.65
N GLU A 108 -10.35 13.89 -3.01
CA GLU A 108 -9.93 14.09 -4.41
C GLU A 108 -9.38 12.79 -5.04
N GLU A 109 -8.48 12.08 -4.35
CA GLU A 109 -7.91 10.81 -4.81
C GLU A 109 -8.99 9.75 -5.06
N ILE A 110 -9.92 9.56 -4.11
CA ILE A 110 -11.02 8.59 -4.24
C ILE A 110 -11.86 8.92 -5.48
N LEU A 111 -12.19 10.19 -5.64
CA LEU A 111 -13.11 10.60 -6.68
C LEU A 111 -12.45 10.63 -8.06
N HIS A 112 -11.18 11.02 -8.15
CA HIS A 112 -10.40 10.88 -9.39
C HIS A 112 -10.25 9.41 -9.79
N GLY A 113 -9.94 8.53 -8.83
CA GLY A 113 -9.92 7.08 -9.06
C GLY A 113 -11.27 6.52 -9.50
N ALA A 114 -12.38 7.14 -9.09
CA ALA A 114 -13.73 6.81 -9.53
C ALA A 114 -14.18 7.53 -10.82
N GLY A 115 -13.31 8.30 -11.47
CA GLY A 115 -13.58 8.97 -12.75
C GLY A 115 -14.30 10.32 -12.68
N PHE A 116 -14.40 10.94 -11.50
CA PHE A 116 -14.97 12.28 -11.38
C PHE A 116 -13.94 13.34 -11.77
N LYS A 117 -14.33 14.24 -12.69
CA LYS A 117 -13.55 15.43 -13.05
C LYS A 117 -14.06 16.62 -12.27
N PHE A 118 -13.45 16.93 -11.12
CA PHE A 118 -13.77 18.11 -10.30
C PHE A 118 -13.15 19.39 -10.88
N THR A 119 -13.32 19.61 -12.17
CA THR A 119 -13.20 20.96 -12.73
C THR A 119 -14.55 21.63 -12.57
N VAL A 120 -14.53 22.85 -12.02
CA VAL A 120 -15.67 23.77 -11.89
C VAL A 120 -16.57 23.59 -10.65
N CYS A 121 -16.03 23.93 -9.48
CA CYS A 121 -16.72 24.82 -8.53
C CYS A 121 -15.65 25.51 -7.67
N SER A 122 -14.97 26.52 -8.25
CA SER A 122 -14.25 27.51 -7.47
C SER A 122 -15.25 28.22 -6.54
N LYS A 123 -14.79 28.69 -5.37
CA LYS A 123 -15.61 29.38 -4.35
C LYS A 123 -16.59 30.42 -4.93
N SER A 124 -16.25 31.03 -6.06
CA SER A 124 -17.05 32.02 -6.79
C SER A 124 -18.42 31.53 -7.28
N PHE A 125 -18.59 30.26 -7.67
CA PHE A 125 -19.88 29.78 -8.20
C PHE A 125 -20.90 29.45 -7.09
N VAL A 126 -20.43 28.93 -5.96
CA VAL A 126 -21.28 28.57 -4.81
C VAL A 126 -21.84 29.81 -4.11
N GLN A 127 -21.07 30.91 -4.07
CA GLN A 127 -21.52 32.17 -3.47
C GLN A 127 -22.61 32.87 -4.29
N ALA A 128 -22.64 32.67 -5.62
CA ALA A 128 -23.66 33.22 -6.50
C ALA A 128 -25.03 32.51 -6.40
N LEU A 129 -25.07 31.27 -5.90
CA LEU A 129 -26.32 30.50 -5.74
C LEU A 129 -27.01 30.71 -4.40
N GLN A 130 -26.34 31.31 -3.40
CA GLN A 130 -26.89 31.53 -2.06
C GLN A 130 -27.44 32.97 -1.84
N SER A 131 -27.37 33.84 -2.85
CA SER A 131 -27.87 35.23 -2.80
C SER A 131 -29.13 35.47 -3.63
N LYS A 132 -29.96 34.45 -3.82
CA LYS A 132 -31.35 34.58 -4.32
C LYS A 132 -32.28 33.93 -3.32
#